data_AF-A0A3D4R4J4-F1
#
_entry.id   AF-A0A3D4R4J4-F1
#
_cell.length_a   1.000
_cell.length_b   1.000
_cell.length_c   1.000
_cell.angle_alpha   90.00
_cell.angle_beta   90.00
_cell.angle_gamma   90.00
#
_symmetry.space_group_name_H-M   'P 1'
#
loop_
_entity.id
_entity.type
_entity.pdbx_description
1 polymer ?
#
loop_
_entity_poly.entity_id
_entity_poly.type
_entity_poly.pdbx_seq_one_letter_code
_entity_poly.pdbx_strand_id
1 'polypeptide(L)'
;MIKNQLNTLDLFLSHLEGIFSVTIDDAREIIDAFHQEMRSGLSGMESSLKMIPSFVAPPTGTEKGRYLALDLGGTNIRILAVELDGKGNASVSAVSRFVVPEQKMCGTGVELFDYIA
;
A
#
# COMPACT_ATOMS: atom_id res chain seq x y z
N MET A 1 -48.03 -8.86 -6.96
CA MET A 1 -46.90 -8.75 -6.00
C MET A 1 -45.52 -8.55 -6.65
N ILE A 2 -45.27 -8.99 -7.89
CA ILE A 2 -43.93 -8.89 -8.51
C ILE A 2 -43.56 -7.47 -8.99
N LYS A 3 -44.53 -6.66 -9.44
CA LYS A 3 -44.27 -5.29 -9.94
C LYS A 3 -43.81 -4.28 -8.88
N ASN A 4 -44.03 -4.55 -7.59
CA ASN A 4 -43.68 -3.62 -6.50
C ASN A 4 -42.22 -3.75 -6.03
N GLN A 5 -41.58 -4.90 -6.27
CA GLN A 5 -40.17 -5.12 -5.88
C GLN A 5 -39.18 -4.52 -6.88
N LEU A 6 -39.51 -4.44 -8.17
CA LEU A 6 -38.68 -3.80 -9.18
C LEU A 6 -38.47 -2.31 -8.86
N ASN A 7 -39.53 -1.59 -8.47
CA ASN A 7 -39.45 -0.17 -8.09
C ASN A 7 -38.59 0.07 -6.83
N THR A 8 -38.66 -0.80 -5.82
CA THR A 8 -37.81 -0.66 -4.62
C THR A 8 -36.34 -0.92 -4.91
N LEU A 9 -36.02 -1.91 -5.76
CA LEU A 9 -34.64 -2.19 -6.15
C LEU A 9 -34.06 -1.05 -6.99
N ASP A 10 -34.81 -0.54 -7.96
CA ASP A 10 -34.36 0.56 -8.82
C ASP A 10 -34.11 1.84 -8.01
N LEU A 11 -34.98 2.14 -7.03
CA LEU A 11 -34.77 3.25 -6.09
C LEU A 11 -33.53 3.04 -5.22
N PHE A 12 -33.30 1.83 -4.72
CA PHE A 12 -32.12 1.51 -3.93
C PHE A 12 -30.84 1.65 -4.75
N LEU A 13 -30.81 1.11 -5.97
CA LEU A 13 -29.65 1.21 -6.87
C LEU A 13 -29.38 2.66 -7.28
N SER A 14 -30.42 3.44 -7.62
CA SER A 14 -30.27 4.86 -7.94
C SER A 14 -29.73 5.67 -6.76
N HIS A 15 -30.15 5.33 -5.52
CA HIS A 15 -29.62 5.95 -4.32
C HIS A 15 -28.14 5.60 -4.09
N LEU A 16 -27.75 4.33 -4.28
CA LEU A 16 -26.34 3.92 -4.20
C LEU A 16 -25.49 4.59 -5.28
N GLU A 17 -25.98 4.66 -6.52
CA GLU A 17 -25.33 5.39 -7.60
C GLU A 17 -25.11 6.86 -7.22
N GLY A 18 -26.10 7.49 -6.57
CA GLY A 18 -25.97 8.85 -6.05
C GLY A 18 -24.91 8.98 -4.94
N ILE A 19 -24.87 8.05 -3.98
CA ILE A 19 -23.89 8.06 -2.87
C ILE A 19 -22.46 7.83 -3.37
N PHE A 20 -22.28 6.96 -4.36
CA PHE A 20 -20.98 6.58 -4.90
C PHE A 20 -20.58 7.37 -6.16
N SER A 21 -21.44 8.28 -6.62
CA SER A 21 -21.07 9.21 -7.69
C SER A 21 -20.03 10.18 -7.16
N VAL A 22 -18.94 10.34 -7.91
CA VAL A 22 -17.90 11.32 -7.62
C VAL A 22 -17.75 12.18 -8.86
N THR A 23 -18.10 13.45 -8.73
CA THR A 23 -17.92 14.45 -9.78
C THR A 23 -16.48 14.95 -9.80
N ILE A 24 -16.15 15.73 -10.83
CA ILE A 24 -14.83 16.39 -10.91
C ILE A 24 -14.65 17.41 -9.78
N ASP A 25 -15.72 18.07 -9.36
CA ASP A 25 -15.65 19.05 -8.27
C ASP A 25 -15.43 18.35 -6.93
N ASP A 26 -16.13 17.23 -6.67
CA ASP A 26 -15.87 16.38 -5.50
C ASP A 26 -14.39 15.93 -5.47
N ALA A 27 -13.85 15.52 -6.61
CA ALA A 27 -12.44 15.11 -6.71
C ALA A 27 -11.47 16.25 -6.39
N ARG A 28 -11.78 17.49 -6.82
CA ARG A 28 -10.97 18.67 -6.48
C ARG A 28 -11.00 18.96 -4.98
N GLU A 29 -12.17 18.88 -4.36
CA GLU A 29 -12.31 19.06 -2.92
C GLU A 29 -11.54 17.99 -2.13
N ILE A 30 -11.60 16.73 -2.58
CA ILE A 30 -10.82 15.63 -1.98
C ILE A 30 -9.31 15.90 -2.09
N ILE A 31 -8.84 16.38 -3.24
CA ILE A 31 -7.42 16.72 -3.45
C ILE A 31 -6.99 17.85 -2.52
N ASP A 32 -7.80 18.90 -2.39
CA ASP A 32 -7.49 20.04 -1.53
C ASP A 32 -7.47 19.65 -0.05
N ALA A 33 -8.43 18.83 0.39
CA ALA A 33 -8.45 18.24 1.72
C ALA A 33 -7.22 17.35 1.97
N PHE A 34 -6.83 16.53 0.99
CA PHE A 34 -5.64 15.69 1.10
C PHE A 34 -4.36 16.52 1.26
N HIS A 35 -4.21 17.58 0.47
CA HIS A 35 -3.09 18.52 0.62
C HIS A 35 -3.08 19.23 1.98
N GLN A 36 -4.26 19.55 2.52
CA GLN A 36 -4.37 20.14 3.85
C GLN A 36 -3.91 19.17 4.93
N GLU A 37 -4.34 17.91 4.86
CA GLU A 37 -3.90 16.86 5.78
C GLU A 37 -2.39 16.62 5.69
N MET A 38 -1.82 16.61 4.49
CA MET A 38 -0.37 16.51 4.31
C MET A 38 0.38 17.65 5.01
N ARG A 39 -0.10 18.90 4.85
CA ARG A 39 0.49 20.07 5.51
C ARG A 39 0.38 19.97 7.03
N SER A 40 -0.77 19.56 7.55
CA SER A 40 -0.99 19.35 8.98
C SER A 40 -0.03 18.30 9.54
N GLY A 41 0.03 17.10 8.93
CA GLY A 41 0.92 16.03 9.37
C GLY A 41 2.41 16.40 9.31
N LEU A 42 2.86 17.08 8.25
CA LEU A 42 4.25 17.55 8.13
C LEU A 42 4.62 18.62 9.16
N SER A 43 3.66 19.42 9.60
CA SER A 43 3.85 20.44 10.64
C SER A 43 3.79 19.88 12.07
N GLY A 44 3.52 18.58 12.23
CA GLY A 44 3.37 17.94 13.54
C GLY A 44 2.03 18.22 14.23
N MET A 45 1.06 18.81 13.51
CA MET A 45 -0.31 18.97 14.00
C MET A 45 -1.08 17.64 13.89
N GLU A 46 -2.26 17.57 14.53
CA GLU A 46 -3.16 16.44 14.34
C GLU A 46 -3.55 16.32 12.86
N SER A 47 -3.45 15.11 12.32
CA SER A 47 -3.86 14.78 10.96
C SER A 47 -4.18 13.30 10.84
N SER A 48 -5.08 12.99 9.92
CA SER A 48 -5.32 11.64 9.41
C SER A 48 -4.10 11.04 8.71
N LEU A 49 -3.17 11.87 8.22
CA LEU A 49 -1.92 11.46 7.57
C LEU A 49 -0.74 11.57 8.53
N LYS A 50 -0.09 10.44 8.82
CA LYS A 50 1.02 10.39 9.78
C LYS A 50 2.32 11.06 9.34
N MET A 51 2.51 11.25 8.02
CA MET A 51 3.70 11.88 7.42
C MET A 51 5.05 11.43 8.02
N ILE A 52 5.21 10.11 8.24
CA ILE A 52 6.37 9.53 8.93
C ILE A 52 7.65 9.70 8.09
N PRO A 53 8.76 10.23 8.65
CA PRO A 53 10.03 10.30 7.94
C PRO A 53 10.54 8.91 7.54
N SER A 54 10.87 8.72 6.26
CA SER A 54 11.37 7.44 5.75
C SER A 54 12.83 7.17 6.09
N PHE A 55 13.60 8.22 6.42
CA PHE A 55 15.07 8.17 6.58
C PHE A 55 15.82 7.64 5.35
N VAL A 56 15.22 7.75 4.15
CA VAL A 56 15.80 7.28 2.88
C VAL A 56 16.14 8.46 1.97
N ALA A 57 17.30 8.39 1.32
CA ALA A 57 17.69 9.28 0.23
C ALA A 57 17.45 8.59 -1.13
N PRO A 58 17.24 9.35 -2.22
CA PRO A 58 17.14 8.78 -3.56
C PRO A 58 18.42 8.01 -3.97
N PRO A 59 18.30 6.90 -4.72
CA PRO A 59 19.46 6.16 -5.22
C PRO A 59 20.23 7.01 -6.24
N THR A 60 21.55 6.78 -6.31
CA THR A 60 22.48 7.50 -7.19
C THR A 60 22.67 6.82 -8.54
N GLY A 61 22.38 5.52 -8.64
CA GLY A 61 22.70 4.68 -9.80
C GLY A 61 24.15 4.21 -9.85
N THR A 62 24.99 4.63 -8.90
CA THR A 62 26.41 4.24 -8.81
C THR A 62 26.65 3.08 -7.83
N GLU A 63 25.58 2.58 -7.21
CA GLU A 63 25.62 1.46 -6.29
C GLU A 63 26.12 0.20 -6.99
N LYS A 64 27.03 -0.52 -6.34
CA LYS A 64 27.64 -1.73 -6.89
C LYS A 64 27.77 -2.79 -5.81
N GLY A 65 27.38 -4.01 -6.12
CA GLY A 65 27.52 -5.14 -5.21
C GLY A 65 26.33 -6.09 -5.27
N ARG A 66 26.34 -7.05 -4.35
CA ARG A 66 25.29 -8.05 -4.18
C ARG A 66 24.51 -7.73 -2.91
N TYR A 67 23.20 -7.66 -3.04
CA TYR A 67 22.28 -7.28 -1.97
C TYR A 67 21.17 -8.32 -1.86
N LEU A 68 20.63 -8.46 -0.65
CA LEU A 68 19.38 -9.17 -0.42
C LEU A 68 18.28 -8.15 -0.19
N ALA A 69 17.14 -8.34 -0.84
CA ALA A 69 15.92 -7.60 -0.56
C ALA A 69 14.85 -8.57 -0.06
N LEU A 70 14.19 -8.19 1.02
CA LEU A 70 13.08 -8.92 1.61
C LEU A 70 11.83 -8.03 1.57
N ASP A 71 10.77 -8.58 1.00
CA ASP A 71 9.46 -7.93 0.86
C ASP A 71 8.42 -8.78 1.58
N LEU A 72 8.01 -8.32 2.76
CA LEU A 72 6.95 -8.91 3.57
C LEU A 72 5.65 -8.14 3.29
N GLY A 73 4.81 -8.72 2.44
CA GLY A 73 3.45 -8.24 2.21
C GLY A 73 2.49 -8.75 3.28
N GLY A 74 1.19 -8.54 3.08
CA GLY A 74 0.16 -9.01 4.02
C GLY A 74 0.07 -10.53 4.13
N THR A 75 0.32 -11.27 3.04
CA THR A 75 0.11 -12.74 2.98
C THR A 75 1.30 -13.51 2.41
N ASN A 76 2.31 -12.81 1.91
CA ASN A 76 3.42 -13.41 1.18
C ASN A 76 4.74 -12.74 1.54
N ILE A 77 5.81 -13.52 1.45
CA ILE A 77 7.19 -13.06 1.60
C ILE A 77 7.92 -13.32 0.30
N ARG A 78 8.68 -12.33 -0.16
CA ARG A 78 9.58 -12.46 -1.31
C ARG A 78 11.00 -12.13 -0.89
N ILE A 79 11.94 -13.01 -1.25
CA ILE A 79 13.37 -12.81 -1.03
C ILE A 79 14.03 -12.72 -2.39
N LEU A 80 14.81 -11.66 -2.62
CA LEU A 80 15.53 -11.37 -3.85
C LEU A 80 17.02 -11.30 -3.58
N ALA A 81 17.83 -11.98 -4.39
CA ALA A 81 19.25 -11.69 -4.50
C ALA A 81 19.47 -10.78 -5.71
N VAL A 82 19.95 -9.56 -5.48
CA VAL A 82 20.09 -8.50 -6.48
C VAL A 82 21.57 -8.17 -6.66
N GLU A 83 22.00 -8.03 -7.90
CA GLU A 83 23.33 -7.52 -8.24
C GLU A 83 23.21 -6.16 -8.93
N LEU A 84 23.94 -5.17 -8.42
CA LEU A 84 24.00 -3.82 -8.96
C LEU A 84 25.35 -3.61 -9.65
N ASP A 85 25.33 -3.05 -10.86
CA ASP A 85 26.52 -2.94 -11.71
C ASP A 85 27.27 -1.60 -11.59
N GLY A 86 26.74 -0.64 -10.82
CA GLY A 86 27.26 0.72 -10.69
C GLY A 86 27.01 1.63 -11.90
N LYS A 87 26.14 1.22 -12.83
CA LYS A 87 25.76 1.94 -14.06
C LYS A 87 24.25 2.12 -14.17
N GLY A 88 23.56 2.09 -13.03
CA GLY A 88 22.11 2.21 -12.94
C GLY A 88 21.35 0.92 -13.26
N ASN A 89 22.02 -0.21 -13.50
CA ASN A 89 21.33 -1.47 -13.77
C ASN A 89 21.34 -2.38 -12.53
N ALA A 90 20.23 -3.10 -12.39
CA ALA A 90 20.05 -4.16 -11.42
C ALA A 90 19.70 -5.46 -12.13
N SER A 91 20.33 -6.57 -11.72
CA SER A 91 19.95 -7.92 -12.14
C SER A 91 19.51 -8.74 -10.93
N VAL A 92 18.56 -9.65 -11.12
CA VAL A 92 18.08 -10.54 -10.07
C VAL A 92 18.66 -11.91 -10.31
N SER A 93 19.54 -12.36 -9.40
CA SER A 93 20.22 -13.66 -9.52
C SER A 93 19.42 -14.81 -8.91
N ALA A 94 18.53 -14.53 -7.95
CA ALA A 94 17.63 -15.52 -7.36
C ALA A 94 16.36 -14.87 -6.80
N VAL A 95 15.26 -15.63 -6.80
CA VAL A 95 13.99 -15.25 -6.19
C VAL A 95 13.36 -16.44 -5.48
N SER A 96 12.95 -16.23 -4.22
CA SER A 96 12.13 -17.17 -3.46
C SER A 96 10.83 -16.49 -3.01
N ARG A 97 9.74 -17.26 -2.96
CA ARG A 97 8.40 -16.77 -2.54
C ARG A 97 7.80 -17.76 -1.56
N PHE A 98 7.24 -17.23 -0.49
CA PHE A 98 6.62 -18.00 0.58
C PHE A 98 5.25 -17.41 0.94
N VAL A 99 4.29 -18.26 1.26
CA VAL A 99 3.01 -17.84 1.83
C VAL A 99 3.17 -17.78 3.35
N VAL A 100 2.76 -16.68 3.98
CA VAL A 100 2.78 -16.56 5.44
C VAL A 100 1.62 -17.36 6.00
N PRO A 101 1.86 -18.36 6.89
CA PRO A 101 0.77 -19.07 7.53
C PRO A 101 -0.08 -18.12 8.38
N GLU A 102 -1.41 -18.31 8.37
CA GLU A 102 -2.35 -17.45 9.12
C GLU A 102 -2.01 -17.38 10.61
N GLN A 103 -1.55 -18.49 11.20
CA GLN A 103 -1.12 -18.55 12.60
C GLN A 103 0.05 -17.61 12.89
N LYS A 104 0.92 -17.36 11.89
CA LYS A 104 2.04 -16.43 12.00
C LYS A 104 1.62 -14.97 11.78
N MET A 105 0.59 -14.74 10.96
CA MET A 105 0.00 -13.41 10.76
C MET A 105 -0.70 -12.90 12.02
N CYS A 106 -1.35 -13.80 12.76
CA CYS A 106 -2.08 -13.49 13.99
C CYS A 106 -1.28 -13.77 15.28
N GLY A 107 -0.05 -14.27 15.15
CA GLY A 107 0.83 -14.61 16.26
C GLY A 107 1.64 -13.42 16.77
N THR A 108 2.66 -13.70 17.57
CA THR A 108 3.60 -12.68 18.04
C THR A 108 4.58 -12.26 16.94
N GLY A 109 5.14 -11.05 17.08
CA GLY A 109 6.22 -10.60 16.19
C GLY A 109 7.43 -11.56 16.19
N VAL A 110 7.76 -12.14 17.34
CA VAL A 110 8.85 -13.13 17.45
C VAL A 110 8.58 -14.35 16.58
N GLU A 111 7.39 -14.93 16.68
CA GLU A 111 7.02 -16.11 15.88
C GLU A 111 7.01 -15.85 14.38
N LEU A 112 6.67 -14.63 13.96
CA LEU A 112 6.72 -14.19 12.58
C LEU A 112 8.16 -14.03 12.11
N PHE A 113 9.01 -13.31 12.84
CA PHE A 113 10.40 -13.10 12.45
C PHE A 113 11.24 -14.39 12.51
N ASP A 114 10.94 -15.31 13.43
CA ASP A 114 11.54 -16.65 13.48
C ASP A 114 11.14 -17.52 12.28
N TYR A 115 9.95 -17.30 11.70
CA TYR A 115 9.53 -17.97 10.47
C TYR A 115 10.25 -17.42 9.23
N ILE A 116 10.70 -16.17 9.29
CA ILE A 116 11.38 -15.47 8.19
C ILE A 116 12.88 -15.79 8.13
N ALA A 117 13.51 -15.96 9.29
CA ALA A 117 14.95 -16.17 9.46
C ALA A 117 15.40 -17.59 9.06
#